data_AF-A0A846PSH4-F1
#
_entry.id   AF-A0A846PSH4-F1
#
_cell.length_a   1.000
_cell.length_b   1.000
_cell.length_c   1.000
_cell.angle_alpha   90.00
_cell.angle_beta   90.00
_cell.angle_gamma   90.00
#
_symmetry.space_group_name_H-M   'P 1'
#
loop_
_entity.id
_entity.type
_entity.pdbx_description
1 polymer ?
#
loop_
_entity_poly.entity_id
_entity_poly.type
_entity_poly.pdbx_seq_one_letter_code
_entity_poly.pdbx_strand_id
1 'polypeptide(L)'
;RDGIAGDIAGEERTEYSMHFALCKDVYGYYGHVKELSDEILSLFEGTECLSWSVSQDGYCTKELFHKVNAGEVIGGVGHVQGNFDFGVYDYRIESNFANIPRYTSRTPFIVCPLEYYDETNKEQLYNKIERTEEPLCGEVMQDVPGTLQGNWFHEDTILDVDWEKNLGFAHDNIDPSRAIISVGGMFMQASKWEFIEKTSGLVNRKFSDVVPGKIYCYDEGYTGRIIVQLVNETELKIEYQDG
;
A
#
# COMPACT_ATOMS: atom_id res chain seq x y z
N ARG A 1 19.26 6.38 8.59
CA ARG A 1 19.91 6.64 7.28
C ARG A 1 18.79 7.23 6.49
N ASP A 2 18.90 8.53 6.24
CA ASP A 2 17.77 9.38 5.88
C ASP A 2 18.12 9.93 4.51
N GLY A 3 17.17 9.94 3.57
CA GLY A 3 17.50 10.12 2.17
C GLY A 3 16.33 10.60 1.34
N ILE A 4 16.66 11.45 0.37
CA ILE A 4 15.74 11.88 -0.67
C ILE A 4 16.13 11.14 -1.94
N ALA A 5 15.20 10.37 -2.49
CA ALA A 5 15.30 9.85 -3.85
C ALA A 5 14.58 10.81 -4.80
N GLY A 6 15.15 11.05 -5.97
CA GLY A 6 14.54 11.86 -7.03
C GLY A 6 14.53 11.10 -8.34
N ASP A 7 13.38 11.07 -9.00
CA ASP A 7 13.18 10.55 -10.34
C ASP A 7 12.85 11.70 -11.30
N ILE A 8 13.24 11.55 -12.57
CA ILE A 8 12.81 12.46 -13.65
C ILE A 8 11.91 11.63 -14.55
N ALA A 9 10.60 11.72 -14.32
CA ALA A 9 9.58 11.08 -15.15
C ALA A 9 9.43 11.84 -16.49
N GLY A 10 10.37 11.61 -17.41
CA GLY A 10 10.43 12.25 -18.73
C GLY A 10 11.05 13.65 -18.70
N GLU A 11 11.43 14.16 -19.89
CA GLU A 11 12.22 15.41 -20.06
C GLU A 11 11.59 16.68 -19.44
N GLU A 12 10.34 16.64 -18.97
CA GLU A 12 9.61 17.78 -18.42
C GLU A 12 9.00 17.57 -17.01
N ARG A 13 9.22 16.42 -16.32
CA ARG A 13 8.66 16.22 -14.98
C ARG A 13 9.68 15.67 -14.00
N THR A 14 10.03 16.48 -13.02
CA THR A 14 10.80 16.05 -11.86
C THR A 14 9.86 15.62 -10.74
N GLU A 15 10.15 14.49 -10.13
CA GLU A 15 9.41 13.96 -9.00
C GLU A 15 10.36 13.44 -7.92
N TYR A 16 10.02 13.68 -6.66
CA TYR A 16 10.83 13.27 -5.53
C TYR A 16 10.05 12.32 -4.62
N SER A 17 10.77 11.36 -4.07
CA SER A 17 10.36 10.54 -2.93
C SER A 17 11.29 10.84 -1.77
N MET A 18 10.74 11.37 -0.68
CA MET A 18 11.49 11.74 0.51
C MET A 18 11.30 10.68 1.58
N HIS A 19 12.39 10.13 2.12
CA HIS A 19 12.40 9.28 3.30
C HIS A 19 13.20 9.97 4.41
N PHE A 20 12.60 10.14 5.59
CA PHE A 20 13.20 10.91 6.68
C PHE A 20 13.02 10.22 8.01
N ALA A 21 14.00 10.32 8.91
CA ALA A 21 13.83 9.86 10.28
C ALA A 21 13.07 10.90 11.10
N LEU A 22 12.03 10.45 11.79
CA LEU A 22 11.37 11.24 12.83
C LEU A 22 12.13 11.12 14.15
N CYS A 23 12.57 9.91 14.47
CA CYS A 23 13.46 9.60 15.59
C CYS A 23 14.14 8.24 15.35
N LYS A 24 14.82 7.71 16.37
CA LYS A 24 15.39 6.36 16.28
C LYS A 24 14.25 5.35 16.03
N ASP A 25 14.42 4.52 15.01
CA ASP A 25 13.51 3.42 14.62
C ASP A 25 12.17 3.85 14.02
N VAL A 26 11.92 5.16 13.84
CA VAL A 26 10.68 5.70 13.23
C VAL A 26 11.01 6.58 12.04
N TYR A 27 10.45 6.23 10.89
CA TYR A 27 10.72 6.88 9.61
C TYR A 27 9.42 7.29 8.94
N GLY A 28 9.37 8.51 8.42
CA GLY A 28 8.30 8.97 7.55
C GLY A 28 8.71 8.90 6.09
N TYR A 29 7.71 8.95 5.21
CA TYR A 29 7.95 9.16 3.79
C TYR A 29 6.88 10.03 3.14
N TYR A 30 7.32 10.73 2.10
CA TYR A 30 6.47 11.43 1.15
C TYR A 30 6.82 10.96 -0.26
N GLY A 31 5.85 10.47 -1.01
CA GLY A 31 5.97 10.22 -2.45
C GLY A 31 5.23 11.27 -3.25
N HIS A 32 5.44 11.31 -4.57
CA HIS A 32 4.84 12.30 -5.46
C HIS A 32 5.12 13.76 -5.06
N VAL A 33 6.27 14.04 -4.45
CA VAL A 33 6.72 15.41 -4.16
C VAL A 33 7.18 16.05 -5.47
N LYS A 34 6.60 17.21 -5.82
CA LYS A 34 6.83 17.84 -7.12
C LYS A 34 7.76 19.04 -7.07
N GLU A 35 7.89 19.64 -5.89
CA GLU A 35 8.77 20.77 -5.64
C GLU A 35 9.53 20.53 -4.34
N LEU A 36 10.81 20.88 -4.32
CA LEU A 36 11.60 20.99 -3.11
C LEU A 36 11.71 22.47 -2.74
N SER A 37 11.74 22.77 -1.45
CA SER A 37 12.08 24.14 -1.00
C SER A 37 13.50 24.52 -1.45
N ASP A 38 13.79 25.82 -1.56
CA ASP A 38 15.11 26.31 -2.00
C ASP A 38 16.27 25.71 -1.19
N GLU A 39 16.08 25.54 0.13
CA GLU A 39 17.09 24.95 1.02
C GLU A 39 17.31 23.46 0.72
N ILE A 40 16.23 22.68 0.63
CA ILE A 40 16.31 21.25 0.34
C ILE A 40 16.82 21.00 -1.08
N LEU A 41 16.42 21.82 -2.06
CA LEU A 41 16.90 21.75 -3.43
C LEU A 41 18.41 22.02 -3.49
N SER A 42 18.89 23.06 -2.81
CA SER A 42 20.32 23.37 -2.77
C SER A 42 21.15 22.24 -2.17
N LEU A 43 20.66 21.61 -1.09
CA LEU A 43 21.30 20.44 -0.48
C LEU A 43 21.27 19.23 -1.43
N PHE A 44 20.13 19.01 -2.09
CA PHE A 44 19.96 17.91 -3.04
C PHE A 44 20.90 18.06 -4.23
N GLU A 45 21.00 19.24 -4.84
CA GLU A 45 21.91 19.51 -5.96
C GLU A 45 23.38 19.44 -5.56
N GLY A 46 23.72 19.90 -4.35
CA GLY A 46 25.07 19.85 -3.80
C GLY A 46 25.53 18.45 -3.35
N THR A 47 24.63 17.48 -3.30
CA THR A 47 24.93 16.10 -2.86
C THR A 47 25.13 15.17 -4.05
N GLU A 48 26.16 14.34 -4.01
CA GLU A 48 26.41 13.34 -5.05
C GLU A 48 25.38 12.21 -5.02
N CYS A 49 25.16 11.59 -6.18
CA CYS A 49 24.28 10.43 -6.27
C CYS A 49 24.90 9.23 -5.57
N LEU A 50 24.18 8.64 -4.61
CA LEU A 50 24.64 7.43 -3.92
C LEU A 50 24.41 6.18 -4.78
N SER A 51 23.26 6.10 -5.43
CA SER A 51 22.87 4.96 -6.25
C SER A 51 21.84 5.36 -7.30
N TRP A 52 21.89 4.68 -8.44
CA TRP A 52 20.89 4.78 -9.50
C TRP A 52 19.99 3.55 -9.51
N SER A 53 18.71 3.73 -9.78
CA SER A 53 17.78 2.63 -10.00
C SER A 53 18.07 1.92 -11.33
N VAL A 54 17.59 0.67 -11.45
CA VAL A 54 17.71 -0.15 -12.67
C VAL A 54 16.44 -0.01 -13.55
N SER A 55 15.52 0.90 -13.21
CA SER A 55 14.29 1.13 -13.98
C SER A 55 14.55 1.90 -15.27
N GLN A 56 13.63 1.80 -16.24
CA GLN A 56 13.76 2.50 -17.54
C GLN A 56 13.91 4.02 -17.40
N ASP A 57 13.29 4.61 -16.37
CA ASP A 57 13.31 6.06 -16.12
C ASP A 57 14.48 6.51 -15.20
N GLY A 58 15.12 5.57 -14.48
CA GLY A 58 16.37 5.80 -13.74
C GLY A 58 16.33 6.93 -12.71
N TYR A 59 16.05 6.61 -11.45
CA TYR A 59 16.08 7.59 -10.36
C TYR A 59 17.39 7.55 -9.58
N CYS A 60 17.80 8.71 -9.05
CA CYS A 60 18.97 8.85 -8.19
C CYS A 60 18.55 8.93 -6.72
N THR A 61 19.18 8.10 -5.88
CA THR A 61 19.06 8.22 -4.43
C THR A 61 20.18 9.07 -3.86
N LYS A 62 19.84 10.06 -3.02
CA LYS A 62 20.80 10.88 -2.28
C LYS A 62 20.51 10.81 -0.78
N GLU A 63 21.55 10.71 0.04
CA GLU A 63 21.42 10.79 1.50
C GLU A 63 21.75 12.21 1.97
N LEU A 64 20.78 12.86 2.62
CA LEU A 64 20.95 14.21 3.16
C LEU A 64 21.02 14.15 4.68
N PHE A 65 22.11 14.65 5.26
CA PHE A 65 22.26 14.79 6.70
C PHE A 65 21.91 16.22 7.12
N HIS A 66 20.62 16.54 7.09
CA HIS A 66 20.11 17.86 7.43
C HIS A 66 18.90 17.74 8.37
N LYS A 67 18.87 18.59 9.40
CA LYS A 67 17.79 18.61 10.38
C LYS A 67 16.80 19.73 10.00
N VAL A 68 15.60 19.33 9.63
CA VAL A 68 14.46 20.22 9.39
C VAL A 68 13.82 20.63 10.71
N ASN A 69 13.47 21.91 10.86
CA ASN A 69 12.78 22.41 12.06
C ASN A 69 11.25 22.32 11.90
N ALA A 70 10.55 22.25 13.03
CA ALA A 70 9.09 22.27 13.01
C ALA A 70 8.57 23.58 12.39
N GLY A 71 7.63 23.45 11.44
CA GLY A 71 7.05 24.58 10.70
C GLY A 71 7.85 25.01 9.46
N GLU A 72 9.00 24.41 9.20
CA GLU A 72 9.81 24.66 8.01
C GLU A 72 9.17 24.00 6.78
N VAL A 73 9.10 24.73 5.67
CA VAL A 73 8.59 24.21 4.40
C VAL A 73 9.71 23.44 3.71
N ILE A 74 9.49 22.15 3.45
CA ILE A 74 10.49 21.29 2.80
C ILE A 74 10.23 21.03 1.32
N GLY A 75 8.99 21.24 0.87
CA GLY A 75 8.58 20.99 -0.51
C GLY A 75 7.08 21.16 -0.73
N GLY A 76 6.64 20.83 -1.94
CA GLY A 76 5.26 20.90 -2.39
C GLY A 76 4.83 19.62 -3.11
N VAL A 77 3.58 19.23 -2.91
CA VAL A 77 2.91 18.12 -3.60
C VAL A 77 1.76 18.67 -4.43
N GLY A 78 1.34 17.97 -5.48
CA GLY A 78 0.20 18.38 -6.33
C GLY A 78 0.58 18.57 -7.81
N HIS A 79 0.10 19.64 -8.45
CA HIS A 79 0.10 19.88 -9.92
C HIS A 79 -1.00 19.09 -10.67
N VAL A 80 -0.76 18.71 -11.93
CA VAL A 80 -1.75 18.02 -12.79
C VAL A 80 -2.08 16.60 -12.33
N GLN A 81 -1.26 16.01 -11.46
CA GLN A 81 -1.49 14.73 -10.81
C GLN A 81 -1.71 15.02 -9.32
N GLY A 82 -2.94 14.86 -8.82
CA GLY A 82 -3.31 15.14 -7.43
C GLY A 82 -2.90 14.06 -6.42
N ASN A 83 -1.91 13.23 -6.75
CA ASN A 83 -1.50 12.12 -5.90
C ASN A 83 -0.47 12.59 -4.88
N PHE A 84 -0.62 12.15 -3.63
CA PHE A 84 0.33 12.40 -2.55
C PHE A 84 0.42 11.15 -1.70
N ASP A 85 1.59 10.53 -1.70
CA ASP A 85 1.84 9.36 -0.86
C ASP A 85 2.44 9.81 0.45
N PHE A 86 1.85 9.37 1.54
CA PHE A 86 2.26 9.75 2.88
C PHE A 86 2.10 8.58 3.83
N GLY A 87 3.17 8.24 4.55
CA GLY A 87 3.12 7.18 5.54
C GLY A 87 4.29 7.17 6.50
N VAL A 88 4.21 6.25 7.47
CA VAL A 88 5.20 6.04 8.52
C VAL A 88 5.51 4.56 8.67
N TYR A 89 6.79 4.25 8.88
CA TYR A 89 7.26 2.96 9.33
C TYR A 89 7.80 3.09 10.76
N ASP A 90 7.30 2.26 11.67
CA ASP A 90 7.79 2.16 13.04
C ASP A 90 8.37 0.77 13.30
N TYR A 91 9.69 0.66 13.27
CA TYR A 91 10.41 -0.61 13.48
C TYR A 91 10.24 -1.22 14.88
N ARG A 92 9.55 -0.51 15.79
CA ARG A 92 9.18 -1.00 17.12
C ARG A 92 7.85 -1.76 17.12
N ILE A 93 7.07 -1.67 16.04
CA ILE A 93 5.73 -2.24 15.91
C ILE A 93 5.67 -3.08 14.63
N GLU A 94 5.69 -4.41 14.78
CA GLU A 94 5.64 -5.35 13.65
C GLU A 94 4.23 -5.95 13.48
N SER A 95 3.75 -5.95 12.24
CA SER A 95 2.50 -6.58 11.82
C SER A 95 2.69 -8.08 11.62
N ASN A 96 1.71 -8.85 12.07
CA ASN A 96 1.69 -10.32 11.95
C ASN A 96 1.14 -10.82 10.61
N PHE A 97 1.66 -10.33 9.47
CA PHE A 97 1.24 -10.82 8.15
C PHE A 97 1.37 -12.34 8.05
N ALA A 98 0.47 -13.01 7.32
CA ALA A 98 0.46 -14.47 7.26
C ALA A 98 1.76 -15.05 6.64
N ASN A 99 2.45 -14.26 5.82
CA ASN A 99 3.70 -14.64 5.16
C ASN A 99 4.70 -13.47 5.11
N ILE A 100 5.21 -13.05 6.26
CA ILE A 100 6.20 -11.95 6.39
C ILE A 100 7.35 -12.03 5.36
N PRO A 101 7.97 -13.19 5.07
CA PRO A 101 9.05 -13.28 4.08
C PRO A 101 8.68 -12.85 2.65
N ARG A 102 7.38 -12.72 2.33
CA ARG A 102 6.89 -12.20 1.05
C ARG A 102 6.80 -10.68 1.00
N TYR A 103 7.23 -9.97 2.03
CA TYR A 103 7.16 -8.52 2.05
C TYR A 103 8.56 -7.89 2.10
N THR A 104 8.67 -6.65 1.61
CA THR A 104 9.91 -5.89 1.77
C THR A 104 10.13 -5.52 3.23
N SER A 105 11.36 -5.15 3.58
CA SER A 105 11.78 -4.91 4.97
C SER A 105 11.04 -3.77 5.69
N ARG A 106 10.20 -3.00 5.00
CA ARG A 106 9.42 -1.88 5.57
C ARG A 106 7.96 -2.22 5.79
N THR A 107 7.35 -3.04 4.94
CA THR A 107 5.90 -3.30 4.95
C THR A 107 5.39 -3.86 6.28
N PRO A 108 6.07 -4.81 6.95
CA PRO A 108 5.64 -5.28 8.27
C PRO A 108 5.55 -4.17 9.34
N PHE A 109 6.23 -3.04 9.14
CA PHE A 109 6.33 -1.96 10.12
C PHE A 109 5.47 -0.74 9.76
N ILE A 110 4.60 -0.84 8.75
CA ILE A 110 3.68 0.23 8.41
C ILE A 110 2.68 0.42 9.56
N VAL A 111 2.50 1.67 9.96
CA VAL A 111 1.57 2.08 11.01
C VAL A 111 0.74 3.27 10.54
N CYS A 112 -0.32 3.61 11.27
CA CYS A 112 -1.07 4.83 10.98
C CYS A 112 -0.18 6.07 11.18
N PRO A 113 0.08 6.87 10.13
CA PRO A 113 0.95 8.02 10.24
C PRO A 113 0.33 9.14 11.10
N LEU A 114 -1.00 9.21 11.17
CA LEU A 114 -1.71 10.25 11.92
C LEU A 114 -1.47 10.18 13.43
N GLU A 115 -1.11 9.00 13.94
CA GLU A 115 -0.82 8.81 15.36
C GLU A 115 0.48 9.48 15.83
N TYR A 116 1.33 9.95 14.90
CA TYR A 116 2.59 10.62 15.20
C TYR A 116 2.47 12.15 15.24
N TYR A 117 1.28 12.69 15.02
CA TYR A 117 1.00 14.13 15.12
C TYR A 117 0.51 14.50 16.51
N ASP A 118 0.79 15.75 16.91
CA ASP A 118 0.12 16.34 18.07
C ASP A 118 -1.41 16.38 17.88
N GLU A 119 -2.16 16.50 18.97
CA GLU A 119 -3.63 16.43 18.97
C GLU A 119 -4.28 17.43 17.98
N THR A 120 -3.73 18.64 17.87
CA THR A 120 -4.30 19.67 16.99
C THR A 120 -4.14 19.31 15.51
N ASN A 121 -2.98 18.79 15.13
CA ASN A 121 -2.72 18.36 13.76
C ASN A 121 -3.40 17.02 13.45
N LYS A 122 -3.41 16.09 14.41
CA LYS A 122 -4.10 14.81 14.34
C LYS A 122 -5.59 14.99 14.03
N GLU A 123 -6.29 15.84 14.79
CA GLU A 123 -7.72 16.13 14.57
C GLU A 123 -7.96 16.71 13.16
N GLN A 124 -7.14 17.65 12.72
CA GLN A 124 -7.25 18.24 11.38
C GLN A 124 -7.04 17.22 10.25
N LEU A 125 -6.15 16.24 10.45
CA LEU A 125 -5.87 15.20 9.46
C LEU A 125 -6.99 14.14 9.45
N TYR A 126 -7.49 13.71 10.61
CA TYR A 126 -8.63 12.78 10.67
C TYR A 126 -9.91 13.39 10.08
N ASN A 127 -10.12 14.71 10.22
CA ASN A 127 -11.24 15.40 9.56
C ASN A 127 -11.18 15.38 8.02
N LYS A 128 -10.07 14.93 7.42
CA LYS A 128 -9.94 14.74 5.96
C LYS A 128 -10.17 13.29 5.53
N ILE A 129 -10.29 12.36 6.46
CA ILE A 129 -10.54 10.95 6.17
C ILE A 129 -12.05 10.72 6.02
N GLU A 130 -12.44 10.01 4.97
CA GLU A 130 -13.86 9.68 4.69
C GLU A 130 -14.38 8.48 5.49
N ARG A 131 -13.48 7.59 5.93
CA ARG A 131 -13.81 6.42 6.77
C ARG A 131 -14.36 6.87 8.12
N THR A 132 -15.46 6.25 8.54
CA THR A 132 -16.15 6.57 9.81
C THR A 132 -16.12 5.41 10.83
N GLU A 133 -15.73 4.22 10.39
CA GLU A 133 -15.66 3.02 11.23
C GLU A 133 -14.22 2.79 11.72
N GLU A 134 -14.06 2.44 12.99
CA GLU A 134 -12.73 2.17 13.55
C GLU A 134 -12.08 0.90 12.94
N PRO A 135 -10.74 0.85 12.84
CA PRO A 135 -9.82 1.97 13.04
C PRO A 135 -9.96 3.03 11.93
N LEU A 136 -10.08 4.32 12.29
CA LEU A 136 -10.32 5.40 11.31
C LEU A 136 -9.21 5.52 10.24
N CYS A 137 -7.99 5.12 10.58
CA CYS A 137 -6.85 5.10 9.67
C CYS A 137 -6.80 3.87 8.75
N GLY A 138 -7.76 2.96 8.90
CA GLY A 138 -7.77 1.65 8.27
C GLY A 138 -6.88 0.62 8.98
N GLU A 139 -6.95 -0.61 8.50
CA GLU A 139 -6.11 -1.72 8.95
C GLU A 139 -5.06 -2.03 7.89
N VAL A 140 -3.78 -2.00 8.28
CA VAL A 140 -2.63 -2.27 7.41
C VAL A 140 -2.61 -3.73 6.93
N MET A 141 -3.12 -4.64 7.76
CA MET A 141 -3.09 -6.07 7.53
C MET A 141 -4.43 -6.67 7.98
N GLN A 142 -5.05 -7.43 7.08
CA GLN A 142 -6.33 -8.12 7.31
C GLN A 142 -6.18 -9.63 7.18
N ASP A 143 -4.95 -10.15 7.07
CA ASP A 143 -4.67 -11.56 6.86
C ASP A 143 -5.24 -12.43 7.99
N VAL A 144 -5.86 -13.55 7.62
CA VAL A 144 -6.26 -14.59 8.57
C VAL A 144 -5.61 -15.91 8.13
N PRO A 145 -4.51 -16.34 8.78
CA PRO A 145 -3.76 -17.53 8.38
C PRO A 145 -4.64 -18.79 8.25
N GLY A 146 -4.42 -19.56 7.18
CA GLY A 146 -5.19 -20.78 6.89
C GLY A 146 -6.56 -20.54 6.25
N THR A 147 -6.87 -19.30 5.90
CA THR A 147 -8.14 -18.91 5.26
C THR A 147 -7.90 -18.12 3.98
N LEU A 148 -8.98 -17.71 3.28
CA LEU A 148 -8.86 -16.93 2.06
C LEU A 148 -8.52 -15.45 2.32
N GLN A 149 -8.78 -14.94 3.52
CA GLN A 149 -8.65 -13.51 3.83
C GLN A 149 -7.18 -13.06 3.90
N GLY A 150 -6.85 -12.00 3.17
CA GLY A 150 -5.50 -11.41 3.13
C GLY A 150 -4.97 -11.22 1.71
N ASN A 151 -3.66 -10.97 1.63
CA ASN A 151 -2.95 -10.79 0.37
C ASN A 151 -2.42 -12.12 -0.19
N TRP A 152 -2.50 -12.24 -1.51
CA TRP A 152 -2.06 -13.38 -2.28
C TRP A 152 -1.18 -12.94 -3.44
N PHE A 153 -0.19 -13.77 -3.74
CA PHE A 153 0.86 -13.48 -4.71
C PHE A 153 1.01 -14.69 -5.62
N HIS A 154 1.28 -14.45 -6.90
CA HIS A 154 1.81 -15.52 -7.75
C HIS A 154 3.17 -16.00 -7.23
N GLU A 155 3.50 -17.25 -7.52
CA GLU A 155 4.76 -17.86 -7.09
C GLU A 155 6.01 -17.15 -7.62
N ASP A 156 5.92 -16.55 -8.81
CA ASP A 156 7.02 -15.86 -9.49
C ASP A 156 6.98 -14.32 -9.36
N THR A 157 6.14 -13.79 -8.46
CA THR A 157 5.96 -12.35 -8.27
C THR A 157 7.26 -11.71 -7.78
N ILE A 158 7.75 -10.69 -8.50
CA ILE A 158 8.75 -9.76 -7.99
C ILE A 158 8.01 -8.61 -7.29
N LEU A 159 8.20 -8.49 -5.96
CA LEU A 159 7.57 -7.45 -5.15
C LEU A 159 7.91 -6.05 -5.66
N ASP A 160 6.94 -5.14 -5.55
CA ASP A 160 6.99 -3.74 -6.01
C ASP A 160 7.20 -3.56 -7.54
N VAL A 161 7.24 -4.65 -8.33
CA VAL A 161 7.37 -4.62 -9.79
C VAL A 161 6.13 -5.21 -10.45
N ASP A 162 5.79 -6.45 -10.11
CA ASP A 162 4.74 -7.24 -10.77
C ASP A 162 3.37 -7.02 -10.10
N TRP A 163 2.90 -5.78 -10.04
CA TRP A 163 1.63 -5.44 -9.36
C TRP A 163 0.42 -6.19 -9.94
N GLU A 164 0.46 -6.54 -11.23
CA GLU A 164 -0.57 -7.29 -11.92
C GLU A 164 -0.71 -8.74 -11.43
N LYS A 165 0.29 -9.24 -10.71
CA LYS A 165 0.32 -10.59 -10.11
C LYS A 165 -0.17 -10.62 -8.66
N ASN A 166 -0.55 -9.47 -8.11
CA ASN A 166 -1.10 -9.37 -6.76
C ASN A 166 -2.62 -9.61 -6.76
N LEU A 167 -3.12 -10.18 -5.67
CA LEU A 167 -4.53 -10.42 -5.41
C LEU A 167 -4.80 -10.17 -3.92
N GLY A 168 -5.91 -9.52 -3.59
CA GLY A 168 -6.29 -9.27 -2.20
C GLY A 168 -7.75 -9.66 -1.94
N PHE A 169 -8.00 -10.33 -0.82
CA PHE A 169 -9.33 -10.58 -0.27
C PHE A 169 -9.43 -9.86 1.08
N ALA A 170 -9.98 -8.65 1.06
CA ALA A 170 -9.97 -7.73 2.20
C ALA A 170 -11.30 -6.96 2.29
N HIS A 171 -11.41 -6.04 3.22
CA HIS A 171 -12.55 -5.11 3.30
C HIS A 171 -12.17 -3.73 2.77
N ASP A 172 -13.16 -3.00 2.27
CA ASP A 172 -12.96 -1.66 1.70
C ASP A 172 -12.35 -0.69 2.73
N ASN A 173 -11.47 0.16 2.25
CA ASN A 173 -10.72 1.10 3.08
C ASN A 173 -11.61 2.23 3.63
N ILE A 174 -12.73 2.55 2.98
CA ILE A 174 -13.69 3.56 3.43
C ILE A 174 -14.84 2.89 4.21
N ASP A 175 -15.48 1.87 3.63
CA ASP A 175 -16.60 1.15 4.24
C ASP A 175 -16.24 -0.31 4.55
N PRO A 176 -15.75 -0.65 5.76
CA PRO A 176 -15.32 -2.00 6.08
C PRO A 176 -16.44 -3.03 6.12
N SER A 177 -17.72 -2.63 5.99
CA SER A 177 -18.83 -3.57 5.84
C SER A 177 -18.87 -4.23 4.45
N ARG A 178 -18.07 -3.73 3.50
CA ARG A 178 -17.95 -4.21 2.13
C ARG A 178 -16.72 -5.08 1.97
N ALA A 179 -16.91 -6.31 1.50
CA ALA A 179 -15.81 -7.17 1.10
C ALA A 179 -15.35 -6.80 -0.31
N ILE A 180 -14.04 -6.81 -0.48
CA ILE A 180 -13.32 -6.44 -1.69
C ILE A 180 -12.46 -7.60 -2.16
N ILE A 181 -12.55 -7.91 -3.46
CA ILE A 181 -11.51 -8.67 -4.17
C ILE A 181 -10.76 -7.67 -5.04
N SER A 182 -9.50 -7.41 -4.67
CA SER A 182 -8.59 -6.54 -5.42
C SER A 182 -7.77 -7.39 -6.38
N VAL A 183 -8.01 -7.26 -7.68
CA VAL A 183 -7.37 -8.08 -8.72
C VAL A 183 -6.32 -7.27 -9.46
N GLY A 184 -5.08 -7.74 -9.47
CA GLY A 184 -3.98 -7.11 -10.20
C GLY A 184 -4.07 -7.24 -11.72
N GLY A 185 -4.43 -8.40 -12.26
CA GLY A 185 -4.52 -8.57 -13.72
C GLY A 185 -4.25 -9.95 -14.31
N MET A 186 -3.79 -10.92 -13.52
CA MET A 186 -3.25 -12.16 -14.09
C MET A 186 -4.29 -13.15 -14.67
N PHE A 187 -5.46 -13.29 -14.06
CA PHE A 187 -6.52 -14.19 -14.53
C PHE A 187 -7.73 -13.46 -15.14
N MET A 188 -7.80 -12.14 -14.95
CA MET A 188 -8.79 -11.24 -15.53
C MET A 188 -8.24 -9.81 -15.49
N GLN A 189 -8.92 -8.86 -16.13
CA GLN A 189 -8.52 -7.45 -16.08
C GLN A 189 -8.46 -6.92 -14.64
N ALA A 190 -7.48 -6.06 -14.36
CA ALA A 190 -7.34 -5.35 -13.10
C ALA A 190 -8.66 -4.69 -12.70
N SER A 191 -9.17 -5.02 -11.52
CA SER A 191 -10.51 -4.60 -11.09
C SER A 191 -10.66 -4.68 -9.57
N LYS A 192 -11.62 -3.90 -9.05
CA LYS A 192 -12.10 -3.95 -7.67
C LYS A 192 -13.50 -4.57 -7.71
N TRP A 193 -13.67 -5.74 -7.11
CA TRP A 193 -14.98 -6.37 -6.93
C TRP A 193 -15.50 -6.09 -5.54
N GLU A 194 -16.78 -5.76 -5.42
CA GLU A 194 -17.36 -5.36 -4.14
C GLU A 194 -18.71 -6.06 -3.87
N PHE A 195 -18.86 -6.66 -2.69
CA PHE A 195 -20.09 -7.33 -2.30
C PHE A 195 -20.28 -7.41 -0.78
N ILE A 196 -21.46 -7.86 -0.37
CA ILE A 196 -21.77 -8.19 1.03
C ILE A 196 -21.53 -9.68 1.26
N GLU A 197 -20.71 -9.98 2.27
CA GLU A 197 -20.40 -11.36 2.64
C GLU A 197 -21.58 -12.09 3.28
N LYS A 198 -21.55 -13.42 3.17
CA LYS A 198 -22.48 -14.35 3.79
C LYS A 198 -21.75 -15.27 4.76
N THR A 199 -22.39 -15.54 5.90
CA THR A 199 -21.89 -16.45 6.94
C THR A 199 -22.26 -17.93 6.70
N SER A 200 -22.98 -18.22 5.61
CA SER A 200 -23.42 -19.57 5.21
C SER A 200 -23.39 -19.73 3.68
N GLY A 201 -23.33 -20.98 3.21
CA GLY A 201 -23.31 -21.29 1.77
C GLY A 201 -21.93 -21.15 1.12
N LEU A 202 -21.92 -21.21 -0.22
CA LEU A 202 -20.72 -21.20 -1.07
C LEU A 202 -20.61 -19.96 -1.96
N VAL A 203 -21.59 -19.06 -1.91
CA VAL A 203 -21.62 -17.83 -2.73
C VAL A 203 -21.42 -16.63 -1.83
N ASN A 204 -20.49 -15.74 -2.19
CA ASN A 204 -20.09 -14.56 -1.41
C ASN A 204 -19.78 -14.92 0.04
N ARG A 205 -19.09 -16.05 0.26
CA ARG A 205 -18.76 -16.53 1.60
C ARG A 205 -17.74 -15.59 2.24
N LYS A 206 -17.93 -15.28 3.52
CA LYS A 206 -16.96 -14.53 4.32
C LYS A 206 -15.54 -15.10 4.18
N PHE A 207 -14.56 -14.27 3.83
CA PHE A 207 -13.21 -14.74 3.49
C PHE A 207 -12.53 -15.51 4.62
N SER A 208 -12.65 -15.04 5.87
CA SER A 208 -12.09 -15.72 7.06
C SER A 208 -12.69 -17.10 7.33
N ASP A 209 -13.83 -17.43 6.71
CA ASP A 209 -14.50 -18.72 6.89
C ASP A 209 -14.20 -19.70 5.75
N VAL A 210 -13.51 -19.23 4.70
CA VAL A 210 -13.11 -20.06 3.58
C VAL A 210 -11.80 -20.76 3.92
N VAL A 211 -11.90 -22.09 4.08
CA VAL A 211 -10.78 -23.00 4.37
C VAL A 211 -10.60 -24.02 3.23
N PRO A 212 -9.47 -24.76 3.19
CA PRO A 212 -9.18 -25.69 2.10
C PRO A 212 -10.27 -26.72 1.79
N GLY A 213 -10.42 -27.03 0.50
CA GLY A 213 -11.19 -28.18 0.00
C GLY A 213 -12.44 -27.81 -0.81
N LYS A 214 -13.25 -26.84 -0.36
CA LYS A 214 -14.47 -26.45 -1.08
C LYS A 214 -14.21 -25.38 -2.14
N ILE A 215 -15.06 -25.36 -3.15
CA ILE A 215 -15.08 -24.33 -4.19
C ILE A 215 -16.14 -23.29 -3.80
N TYR A 216 -15.75 -22.01 -3.86
CA TYR A 216 -16.58 -20.86 -3.57
C TYR A 216 -16.74 -19.99 -4.82
N CYS A 217 -17.85 -19.26 -4.89
CA CYS A 217 -18.18 -18.35 -5.98
C CYS A 217 -18.35 -16.95 -5.40
N TYR A 218 -17.71 -15.96 -6.02
CA TYR A 218 -17.86 -14.55 -5.70
C TYR A 218 -18.47 -13.83 -6.89
N ASP A 219 -19.59 -13.16 -6.64
CA ASP A 219 -20.49 -12.64 -7.65
C ASP A 219 -21.04 -11.28 -7.18
N GLU A 220 -20.75 -10.24 -7.95
CA GLU A 220 -21.27 -8.87 -7.76
C GLU A 220 -22.47 -8.56 -8.69
N GLY A 221 -22.90 -9.53 -9.51
CA GLY A 221 -24.06 -9.46 -10.38
C GLY A 221 -23.73 -9.74 -11.85
N TYR A 222 -23.82 -8.70 -12.69
CA TYR A 222 -23.87 -8.84 -14.16
C TYR A 222 -22.51 -8.97 -14.84
N THR A 223 -21.41 -8.77 -14.11
CA THR A 223 -20.05 -8.70 -14.64
C THR A 223 -19.37 -10.06 -14.73
N GLY A 224 -20.02 -11.13 -14.27
CA GLY A 224 -19.45 -12.49 -14.23
C GLY A 224 -19.22 -12.95 -12.80
N ARG A 225 -18.40 -13.98 -12.63
CA ARG A 225 -18.11 -14.56 -11.31
C ARG A 225 -16.67 -15.01 -11.18
N ILE A 226 -16.13 -14.85 -9.97
CA ILE A 226 -14.82 -15.37 -9.58
C ILE A 226 -15.03 -16.68 -8.83
N ILE A 227 -14.42 -17.75 -9.32
CA ILE A 227 -14.45 -19.07 -8.68
C ILE A 227 -13.13 -19.29 -7.96
N VAL A 228 -13.19 -19.62 -6.68
CA VAL A 228 -12.01 -19.78 -5.82
C VAL A 228 -12.03 -21.12 -5.10
N GLN A 229 -10.89 -21.78 -5.03
CA GLN A 229 -10.67 -22.94 -4.17
C GLN A 229 -9.31 -22.82 -3.48
N LEU A 230 -9.31 -22.83 -2.15
CA LEU A 230 -8.09 -23.11 -1.41
C LEU A 230 -7.75 -24.60 -1.57
N VAL A 231 -6.61 -24.89 -2.17
CA VAL A 231 -6.07 -26.25 -2.33
C VAL A 231 -5.47 -26.72 -1.01
N ASN A 232 -4.78 -25.82 -0.32
CA ASN A 232 -4.28 -25.95 1.05
C ASN A 232 -4.23 -24.55 1.69
N GLU A 233 -3.65 -24.45 2.88
CA GLU A 233 -3.60 -23.19 3.66
C GLU A 233 -2.80 -22.06 2.97
N THR A 234 -2.00 -22.37 1.96
CA THR A 234 -1.06 -21.43 1.31
C THR A 234 -1.17 -21.39 -0.21
N GLU A 235 -2.06 -22.18 -0.82
CA GLU A 235 -2.22 -22.27 -2.27
C GLU A 235 -3.69 -22.19 -2.67
N LEU A 236 -3.97 -21.34 -3.66
CA LEU A 236 -5.32 -21.13 -4.19
C LEU A 236 -5.36 -21.45 -5.68
N LYS A 237 -6.52 -21.96 -6.13
CA LYS A 237 -6.92 -21.97 -7.54
C LYS A 237 -8.00 -20.93 -7.73
N ILE A 238 -7.88 -20.15 -8.79
CA ILE A 238 -8.82 -19.09 -9.13
C ILE A 238 -9.05 -19.05 -10.63
N GLU A 239 -10.29 -18.76 -11.01
CA GLU A 239 -10.65 -18.45 -12.38
C GLU A 239 -11.78 -17.40 -12.38
N TYR A 240 -11.87 -16.67 -13.48
CA TYR A 240 -12.99 -15.80 -13.76
C TYR A 240 -13.85 -16.43 -14.86
N GLN A 241 -15.17 -16.37 -14.70
CA GLN A 241 -16.15 -16.85 -15.67
C GLN A 241 -17.05 -15.69 -16.09
N ASP A 242 -17.15 -15.46 -17.40
CA ASP A 242 -18.03 -14.46 -17.98
C ASP A 242 -19.52 -14.75 -17.66
N GLY A 243 -20.29 -13.66 -17.55
CA GLY A 243 -21.74 -13.65 -17.29
C GLY A 243 -22.62 -13.83 -18.52
#